data_AF-A0A1L8MGD6-F1
#
_entry.id   AF-A0A1L8MGD6-F1
#
_cell.length_a   1.000
_cell.length_b   1.000
_cell.length_c   1.000
_cell.angle_alpha   90.00
_cell.angle_beta   90.00
_cell.angle_gamma   90.00
#
_symmetry.space_group_name_H-M   'P 1'
#
loop_
_entity.id
_entity.type
_entity.pdbx_description
1 polymer ?
#
loop_
_entity_poly.entity_id
_entity_poly.type
_entity_poly.pdbx_seq_one_letter_code
_entity_poly.pdbx_strand_id
1 'polypeptide(L)'
;MPRMRKDLPPRYYLTHFYEFLAFFEGANKVLLNQEAIAFIDRFNALDEDKKCIIVRAANRKYAVIDRNQFNYAEIDAPQQQIDALIEQGWFGDITHASLHDIAGV
;
A
#
# COMPACT_ATOMS: atom_id res chain seq x y z
N MET A 1 -33.11 -7.18 -17.71
CA MET A 1 -31.79 -6.90 -18.34
C MET A 1 -30.71 -7.22 -17.32
N PRO A 2 -29.65 -7.98 -17.65
CA PRO A 2 -28.58 -8.23 -16.71
C PRO A 2 -27.81 -6.93 -16.47
N ARG A 3 -27.56 -6.61 -15.20
CA ARG A 3 -26.80 -5.43 -14.77
C ARG A 3 -25.35 -5.66 -15.22
N MET A 4 -24.88 -4.96 -16.27
CA MET A 4 -23.46 -4.97 -16.63
C MET A 4 -22.67 -4.55 -15.38
N ARG A 5 -21.94 -5.49 -14.79
CA ARG A 5 -20.91 -5.16 -13.81
C ARG A 5 -19.87 -4.36 -14.57
N LYS A 6 -19.70 -3.10 -14.18
CA LYS A 6 -18.52 -2.34 -14.60
C LYS A 6 -17.34 -3.01 -13.93
N ASP A 7 -16.54 -3.74 -14.70
CA ASP A 7 -15.28 -4.26 -14.20
C ASP A 7 -14.38 -3.05 -13.90
N LEU A 8 -13.91 -2.98 -12.66
CA LEU A 8 -13.01 -1.91 -12.24
C LEU A 8 -11.62 -2.15 -12.86
N PRO A 9 -10.89 -1.09 -13.26
CA PRO A 9 -9.52 -1.23 -13.72
C PRO A 9 -8.65 -1.94 -12.68
N PRO A 10 -7.68 -2.79 -13.05
CA PRO A 10 -6.91 -3.58 -12.08
C PRO A 10 -6.24 -2.75 -10.98
N ARG A 11 -5.76 -1.53 -11.30
CA ARG A 11 -5.07 -0.62 -10.37
C ARG A 11 -5.96 0.50 -9.79
N TYR A 12 -7.30 0.37 -9.84
CA TYR A 12 -8.22 1.43 -9.38
C TYR A 12 -7.97 1.89 -7.93
N TYR A 13 -7.52 0.97 -7.07
CA TYR A 13 -7.17 1.27 -5.68
C TYR A 13 -6.01 2.25 -5.56
N LEU A 14 -5.06 2.24 -6.50
CA LEU A 14 -3.93 3.15 -6.50
C LEU A 14 -4.41 4.57 -6.85
N THR A 15 -5.35 4.69 -7.80
CA THR A 15 -6.01 5.97 -8.11
C THR A 15 -6.69 6.56 -6.88
N HIS A 16 -7.50 5.77 -6.17
CA HIS A 16 -8.15 6.25 -4.95
C HIS A 16 -7.16 6.62 -3.84
N PHE A 17 -6.04 5.91 -3.75
CA PHE A 17 -4.97 6.27 -2.82
C PHE A 17 -4.34 7.61 -3.17
N TYR A 18 -4.09 7.91 -4.44
CA TYR A 18 -3.63 9.24 -4.86
C TYR A 18 -4.66 10.34 -4.59
N GLU A 19 -5.96 10.08 -4.83
CA GLU A 19 -7.04 11.01 -4.47
C GLU A 19 -7.03 11.31 -2.96
N PHE A 20 -6.81 10.29 -2.14
CA PHE A 20 -6.66 10.44 -0.69
C PHE A 20 -5.40 11.25 -0.32
N LEU A 21 -4.25 11.00 -0.94
CA LEU A 21 -3.04 11.78 -0.68
C LEU A 21 -3.21 13.25 -1.08
N ALA A 22 -3.86 13.51 -2.21
CA ALA A 22 -4.13 14.86 -2.70
C ALA A 22 -4.96 15.70 -1.71
N PHE A 23 -5.78 15.05 -0.88
CA PHE A 23 -6.50 15.75 0.19
C PHE A 23 -5.57 16.46 1.18
N PHE A 24 -4.36 15.94 1.40
CA PHE A 24 -3.37 16.52 2.33
C PHE A 24 -2.41 17.51 1.66
N GLU A 25 -2.69 17.90 0.42
CA GLU A 25 -1.97 18.98 -0.26
C GLU A 25 -2.53 20.35 0.13
N GLY A 26 -1.80 21.41 -0.22
CA GLY A 26 -2.23 22.79 0.01
C GLY A 26 -2.51 23.11 1.49
N ALA A 27 -3.70 23.63 1.77
CA ALA A 27 -4.10 24.11 3.10
C ALA A 27 -4.13 22.98 4.16
N ASN A 28 -4.38 21.74 3.74
CA ASN A 28 -4.47 20.60 4.66
C ASN A 28 -3.10 20.01 5.01
N LYS A 29 -2.02 20.43 4.33
CA LYS A 29 -0.65 19.96 4.60
C LYS A 29 -0.22 20.19 6.05
N VAL A 30 -0.76 21.24 6.69
CA VAL A 30 -0.49 21.57 8.10
C VAL A 30 -1.00 20.52 9.09
N LEU A 31 -1.90 19.62 8.65
CA LEU A 31 -2.41 18.51 9.46
C LEU A 31 -1.41 17.34 9.53
N LEU A 32 -0.42 17.30 8.64
CA LEU A 32 0.59 16.24 8.61
C LEU A 32 1.73 16.55 9.59
N ASN A 33 2.12 15.55 10.36
CA ASN A 33 3.37 15.58 11.11
C ASN A 33 4.56 15.25 10.18
N GLN A 34 5.79 15.40 10.69
CA GLN A 34 7.01 15.17 9.90
C GLN A 34 7.12 13.72 9.41
N GLU A 35 6.67 12.76 10.21
CA GLU A 35 6.68 11.33 9.84
C GLU A 35 5.76 11.04 8.65
N ALA A 36 4.55 11.62 8.64
CA ALA A 36 3.60 11.46 7.54
C ALA A 36 4.10 12.15 6.26
N ILE A 37 4.74 13.31 6.37
CA ILE A 37 5.38 13.97 5.22
C ILE A 37 6.49 13.08 4.66
N ALA A 38 7.37 12.56 5.52
CA ALA A 38 8.44 11.66 5.10
C ALA A 38 7.92 10.37 4.46
N PHE A 39 6.81 9.82 4.96
CA PHE A 39 6.13 8.68 4.36
C PHE A 39 5.65 9.00 2.93
N ILE A 40 4.96 10.13 2.73
CA ILE A 40 4.44 10.52 1.42
C ILE A 40 5.59 10.74 0.43
N ASP A 41 6.66 11.41 0.85
CA ASP A 41 7.82 11.66 0.00
C ASP A 41 8.51 10.35 -0.39
N ARG A 42 8.71 9.42 0.56
CA ARG A 42 9.25 8.08 0.28
C ARG A 42 8.32 7.30 -0.65
N PHE A 43 7.01 7.35 -0.43
CA PHE A 43 6.02 6.66 -1.26
C PHE A 43 6.07 7.18 -2.71
N ASN A 44 6.11 8.50 -2.90
CA ASN A 44 6.13 9.12 -4.21
C ASN A 44 7.39 8.76 -5.02
N ALA A 45 8.52 8.50 -4.35
CA ALA A 45 9.77 8.08 -4.97
C ALA A 45 9.78 6.62 -5.48
N LEU A 46 8.81 5.79 -5.09
CA LEU A 46 8.69 4.41 -5.57
C LEU A 46 8.22 4.34 -7.03
N ASP A 47 8.59 3.26 -7.72
CA ASP A 47 7.96 2.90 -8.99
C ASP A 47 6.51 2.41 -8.78
N GLU A 48 5.77 2.30 -9.88
CA GLU A 48 4.33 2.05 -9.84
C GLU A 48 3.99 0.66 -9.26
N ASP A 49 4.78 -0.38 -9.55
CA ASP A 49 4.54 -1.73 -9.05
C ASP A 49 4.79 -1.82 -7.54
N LYS A 50 5.84 -1.16 -7.04
CA LYS A 50 6.09 -1.00 -5.60
C LYS A 50 4.97 -0.22 -4.91
N LYS A 51 4.49 0.86 -5.52
CA LYS A 51 3.33 1.62 -5.00
C LYS A 51 2.09 0.74 -4.91
N CYS A 52 1.84 -0.09 -5.92
CA CYS A 52 0.74 -1.06 -5.90
C CYS A 52 0.83 -1.99 -4.69
N ILE A 53 2.01 -2.54 -4.39
CA ILE A 53 2.23 -3.39 -3.22
C ILE A 53 1.93 -2.66 -1.91
N ILE A 54 2.45 -1.45 -1.74
CA ILE A 54 2.23 -0.67 -0.51
C ILE A 54 0.74 -0.37 -0.32
N VAL A 55 0.04 0.06 -1.36
CA VAL A 55 -1.40 0.37 -1.25
C VAL A 55 -2.22 -0.90 -1.02
N ARG A 56 -1.87 -2.02 -1.68
CA ARG A 56 -2.51 -3.33 -1.42
C ARG A 56 -2.30 -3.77 0.03
N ALA A 57 -1.13 -3.54 0.60
CA ALA A 57 -0.83 -3.84 1.99
C ALA A 57 -1.62 -2.94 2.95
N ALA A 58 -1.61 -1.63 2.73
CA ALA A 58 -2.30 -0.64 3.57
C ALA A 58 -3.82 -0.81 3.58
N ASN A 59 -4.41 -1.28 2.47
CA ASN A 59 -5.86 -1.49 2.36
C ASN A 59 -6.33 -2.86 2.91
N ARG A 60 -5.44 -3.67 3.48
CA ARG A 60 -5.83 -4.95 4.11
C ARG A 60 -6.29 -4.74 5.55
N LYS A 61 -7.16 -5.66 5.98
CA LYS A 61 -7.68 -5.69 7.35
C LYS A 61 -6.58 -5.96 8.41
N TYR A 62 -5.53 -6.69 8.03
CA TYR A 62 -4.49 -7.16 8.94
C TYR A 62 -3.12 -6.67 8.46
N ALA A 63 -2.27 -6.27 9.40
CA ALA A 63 -0.93 -5.76 9.10
C ALA A 63 0.06 -6.86 8.71
N VAL A 64 -0.22 -8.12 9.10
CA VAL A 64 0.58 -9.28 8.71
C VAL A 64 0.19 -9.77 7.32
N ILE A 65 1.20 -10.02 6.49
CA ILE A 65 1.04 -10.48 5.11
C ILE A 65 1.71 -11.83 4.95
N ASP A 66 0.93 -12.84 4.54
CA ASP A 66 1.51 -14.07 3.99
C ASP A 66 2.06 -13.77 2.60
N ARG A 67 3.39 -13.67 2.52
CA ARG A 67 4.14 -13.38 1.29
C ARG A 67 3.77 -14.33 0.15
N ASN A 68 3.51 -15.61 0.42
CA ASN A 68 3.17 -16.59 -0.60
C ASN A 68 1.78 -16.36 -1.22
N GLN A 69 0.90 -15.66 -0.50
CA GLN A 69 -0.44 -15.32 -0.96
C GLN A 69 -0.54 -13.89 -1.51
N PHE A 70 0.52 -13.09 -1.37
CA PHE A 70 0.55 -11.70 -1.82
C PHE A 70 1.05 -11.60 -3.27
N ASN A 71 0.33 -12.24 -4.19
CA ASN A 71 0.65 -12.29 -5.61
C ASN A 71 -0.51 -11.71 -6.43
N TYR A 72 -0.30 -10.55 -7.04
CA TYR A 72 -1.31 -9.83 -7.83
C TYR A 72 -0.90 -9.81 -9.30
N ALA A 73 -1.83 -10.15 -10.19
CA ALA A 73 -1.55 -10.29 -11.62
C ALA A 73 -1.21 -8.94 -12.31
N GLU A 74 -1.66 -7.82 -11.73
CA GLU A 74 -1.38 -6.49 -12.27
C GLU A 74 -0.01 -5.93 -11.88
N ILE A 75 0.79 -6.64 -11.08
CA ILE A 75 2.09 -6.21 -10.57
C ILE A 75 3.16 -7.07 -11.25
N ASP A 76 4.18 -6.44 -11.84
CA ASP A 76 5.30 -7.19 -12.41
C ASP A 76 6.21 -7.74 -11.30
N ALA A 77 6.56 -9.03 -11.41
CA ALA A 77 7.41 -9.76 -10.48
C ALA A 77 7.14 -9.44 -8.98
N PRO A 78 5.91 -9.63 -8.46
CA PRO A 78 5.49 -9.09 -7.16
C PRO A 78 6.39 -9.51 -6.00
N GLN A 79 6.91 -10.73 -6.02
CA GLN A 79 7.82 -11.23 -4.99
C GLN A 79 9.16 -10.49 -4.97
N GLN A 80 9.72 -10.13 -6.13
CA GLN A 80 10.96 -9.37 -6.23
C GLN A 80 10.75 -7.93 -5.77
N GLN A 81 9.58 -7.36 -6.09
CA GLN A 81 9.22 -6.03 -5.62
C GLN A 81 9.05 -6.00 -4.09
N ILE A 82 8.48 -7.04 -3.47
CA ILE A 82 8.42 -7.20 -2.01
C ILE A 82 9.83 -7.28 -1.41
N ASP A 83 10.75 -8.05 -1.99
CA ASP A 83 12.14 -8.14 -1.53
C ASP A 83 12.81 -6.76 -1.52
N ALA A 84 12.70 -6.02 -2.63
CA ALA A 84 13.25 -4.67 -2.73
C ALA A 84 12.61 -3.71 -1.70
N LEU A 85 11.31 -3.86 -1.41
CA LEU A 85 10.63 -3.04 -0.39
C LEU A 85 11.07 -3.39 1.03
N ILE A 86 11.39 -4.66 1.32
CA ILE A 86 12.00 -5.07 2.60
C ILE A 86 13.38 -4.42 2.74
N GLU A 87 14.22 -4.49 1.71
CA GLU A 87 15.55 -3.86 1.71
C GLU A 87 15.48 -2.33 1.91
N GLN A 88 14.44 -1.70 1.37
CA GLN A 88 14.16 -0.27 1.52
C GLN A 88 13.48 0.08 2.86
N GLY A 89 13.23 -0.90 3.74
CA GLY A 89 12.64 -0.69 5.06
C GLY A 89 11.16 -0.29 5.03
N TRP A 90 10.40 -0.79 4.06
CA TRP A 90 8.93 -0.64 4.02
C TRP A 90 8.20 -1.76 4.75
N PHE A 91 8.75 -2.97 4.71
CA PHE A 91 8.23 -4.13 5.43
C PHE A 91 9.26 -4.63 6.43
N GLY A 92 8.78 -5.00 7.62
CA GLY A 92 9.60 -5.57 8.68
C GLY A 92 9.29 -7.05 8.91
N ASP A 93 10.13 -7.70 9.71
CA ASP A 93 9.92 -9.07 10.16
C ASP A 93 8.69 -9.17 11.08
N ILE A 94 7.94 -10.28 10.97
CA ILE A 94 6.81 -10.61 11.84
C ILE A 94 7.21 -10.65 13.32
N THR A 95 8.48 -10.87 13.65
CA THR A 95 8.96 -10.79 15.04
C THR A 95 8.75 -9.42 15.67
N HIS A 96 8.57 -8.37 14.87
CA HIS A 96 8.27 -7.02 15.33
C HIS A 96 6.75 -6.71 15.30
N ALA A 97 5.92 -7.63 14.82
CA ALA A 97 4.47 -7.47 14.83
C ALA A 97 3.93 -7.64 16.26
N SER A 98 3.08 -6.72 16.71
CA SER A 98 2.44 -6.87 18.01
C SER A 98 1.38 -7.97 17.95
N LEU A 99 1.03 -8.55 19.10
CA LEU A 99 -0.07 -9.51 19.21
C LEU A 99 -1.40 -8.93 18.68
N HIS A 100 -1.58 -7.61 18.76
CA HIS A 100 -2.74 -6.90 18.21
C HIS A 100 -2.73 -6.91 16.66
N ASP A 101 -1.56 -6.73 16.05
CA ASP A 101 -1.36 -6.77 14.59
C ASP A 101 -1.58 -8.18 14.00
N ILE A 102 -1.27 -9.21 14.80
CA ILE A 102 -1.42 -10.63 14.43
C ILE A 102 -2.85 -11.12 14.68
N ALA A 103 -3.44 -10.75 15.81
CA ALA A 103 -4.79 -11.18 16.19
C ALA A 103 -5.88 -10.45 15.40
N GLY A 104 -5.58 -9.24 14.89
CA GLY A 104 -6.49 -8.50 14.04
C GLY A 104 -7.79 -8.12 14.72
N VAL A 105 -7.70 -7.87 16.04
CA VAL A 105 -8.76 -7.45 16.96
C VAL A 105 -8.51 -6.01 17.34
#